data_AF-A0A014NQ86-F1
#
_entry.id   AF-A0A014NQ86-F1
#
_cell.length_a   1.000
_cell.length_b   1.000
_cell.length_c   1.000
_cell.angle_alpha   90.00
_cell.angle_beta   90.00
_cell.angle_gamma   90.00
#
_symmetry.space_group_name_H-M   'P 1'
#
loop_
_entity.id
_entity.type
_entity.pdbx_description
1 polymer ?
#
loop_
_entity_poly.entity_id
_entity_poly.type
_entity_poly.pdbx_seq_one_letter_code
_entity_poly.pdbx_strand_id
1 'polypeptide(L)'
;MSKRRNRTRTQPVQQNNMTGGAAAEAFTFGDPIPVLDRRELLDYVECVVLDRWYEPPVSFDGLARTFRAAVHHSSPINVKRNILTSTFIPHPLLSQQAFSRFVQDYLVFGNAYLEKRTNRLGGIISLEPTLAKFTRRGTDLDTYWFAQYGMTTQPYQFTPGSVFHLMEPDLNQEIYGLPEYLSAIPSTLLNESATLFRRKYYLNGSHAGFIMYMTDAAQNQEDVDNIRKAMKSAKGPGNFRNLFMYSPNGKKDGIQIIPLSEVAAKDEFLNIKNVSRDDMLAAHRVPPQMMGIMPNNVGGFGDVEKASRVFVRNELMPLQKRLEELNNWIGKNIIKFNEYKLE
;
A
#
# COMPACT_ATOMS: atom_id res chain seq x y z
N MET A 1 61.75 -49.87 -26.96
CA MET A 1 62.70 -48.75 -27.11
C MET A 1 62.07 -47.50 -26.47
N SER A 2 62.19 -47.31 -25.16
CA SER A 2 63.19 -46.45 -24.48
C SER A 2 63.49 -45.13 -25.20
N LYS A 3 63.05 -44.00 -24.61
CA LYS A 3 63.96 -42.93 -24.18
C LYS A 3 63.31 -42.03 -23.11
N ARG A 4 63.97 -42.04 -21.94
CA ARG A 4 63.80 -41.16 -20.78
C ARG A 4 63.94 -39.67 -21.15
N ARG A 5 63.22 -38.82 -20.42
CA ARG A 5 63.74 -37.52 -19.98
C ARG A 5 63.27 -37.21 -18.55
N ASN A 6 64.23 -37.22 -17.64
CA ASN A 6 64.15 -36.63 -16.30
C ASN A 6 63.93 -35.12 -16.42
N ARG A 7 63.11 -34.54 -15.53
CA ARG A 7 63.35 -33.21 -14.96
C ARG A 7 62.66 -33.08 -13.60
N THR A 8 63.50 -33.21 -12.59
CA THR A 8 63.56 -32.58 -11.26
C THR A 8 62.27 -31.97 -10.68
N ARG A 9 61.84 -32.56 -9.57
CA ARG A 9 60.78 -32.09 -8.67
C ARG A 9 61.38 -31.06 -7.70
N THR A 10 61.14 -29.77 -7.94
CA THR A 10 61.38 -28.71 -6.96
C THR A 10 60.08 -28.43 -6.21
N GLN A 11 60.09 -28.67 -4.90
CA GLN A 11 59.01 -28.23 -4.01
C GLN A 11 59.03 -26.69 -3.91
N PRO A 12 57.90 -25.99 -4.04
CA PRO A 12 57.83 -24.60 -3.63
C PRO A 12 57.68 -24.54 -2.10
N VAL A 13 58.65 -23.87 -1.48
CA VAL A 13 58.63 -23.43 -0.08
C VAL A 13 57.38 -22.58 0.15
N GLN A 14 56.58 -22.93 1.16
CA GLN A 14 55.50 -22.07 1.66
C GLN A 14 56.11 -20.78 2.21
N GLN A 15 55.98 -19.70 1.46
CA GLN A 15 56.27 -18.36 1.93
C GLN A 15 55.00 -17.85 2.61
N ASN A 16 54.99 -17.87 3.95
CA ASN A 16 54.00 -17.17 4.76
C ASN A 16 54.14 -15.67 4.52
N ASN A 17 53.45 -15.16 3.51
CA ASN A 17 53.22 -13.73 3.36
C ASN A 17 52.05 -13.34 4.27
N MET A 18 52.39 -12.97 5.50
CA MET A 18 51.55 -12.13 6.35
C MET A 18 51.49 -10.73 5.73
N THR A 19 50.64 -10.56 4.71
CA THR A 19 50.21 -9.23 4.27
C THR A 19 48.98 -8.84 5.08
N GLY A 20 49.19 -8.12 6.17
CA GLY A 20 48.16 -7.33 6.85
C GLY A 20 47.74 -6.14 5.99
N GLY A 21 47.21 -6.41 4.79
CA GLY A 21 46.60 -5.41 3.94
C GLY A 21 45.19 -5.12 4.43
N ALA A 22 44.87 -3.85 4.64
CA ALA A 22 43.52 -3.40 4.96
C ALA A 22 42.53 -3.99 3.96
N ALA A 23 41.63 -4.87 4.42
CA ALA A 23 40.59 -5.45 3.60
C ALA A 23 39.57 -4.35 3.26
N ALA A 24 39.47 -4.00 1.98
CA ALA A 24 38.39 -3.17 1.48
C ALA A 24 37.13 -4.05 1.38
N GLU A 25 36.17 -3.87 2.30
CA GLU A 25 34.86 -4.50 2.21
C GLU A 25 33.99 -3.74 1.20
N ALA A 26 33.56 -4.41 0.13
CA ALA A 26 32.58 -3.89 -0.81
C ALA A 26 31.22 -4.57 -0.58
N PHE A 27 30.16 -3.77 -0.41
CA PHE A 27 28.78 -4.27 -0.31
C PHE A 27 28.13 -4.29 -1.70
N THR A 28 27.65 -5.45 -2.13
CA THR A 28 26.90 -5.60 -3.38
C THR A 28 25.42 -5.31 -3.14
N PHE A 29 24.80 -4.48 -3.98
CA PHE A 29 23.35 -4.32 -4.00
C PHE A 29 22.75 -5.47 -4.82
N GLY A 30 21.72 -6.12 -4.28
CA GLY A 30 21.05 -7.25 -4.93
C GLY A 30 20.38 -6.86 -6.25
N ASP A 31 20.18 -7.85 -7.11
CA ASP A 31 19.65 -7.66 -8.46
C ASP A 31 18.23 -7.04 -8.47
N PRO A 32 17.91 -6.16 -9.43
CA PRO A 32 16.58 -5.61 -9.58
C PRO A 32 15.58 -6.72 -9.91
N ILE A 33 14.55 -6.86 -9.09
CA ILE A 33 13.47 -7.83 -9.31
C ILE A 33 12.54 -7.26 -10.39
N PRO A 34 12.33 -7.95 -11.53
CA PRO A 34 11.43 -7.50 -12.58
C PRO A 34 9.99 -7.35 -12.09
N VAL A 35 9.38 -6.20 -12.36
CA VAL A 35 7.98 -5.88 -11.97
C VAL A 35 6.96 -6.61 -12.86
N LEU A 36 7.39 -7.12 -14.02
CA LEU A 36 6.54 -7.79 -15.01
C LEU A 36 5.94 -9.12 -14.50
N ASP A 37 6.58 -9.77 -13.53
CA ASP A 37 6.13 -11.06 -12.96
C ASP A 37 4.84 -10.95 -12.13
N ARG A 38 4.40 -9.73 -11.76
CA ARG A 38 3.18 -9.51 -10.96
C ARG A 38 1.95 -9.16 -11.79
N ARG A 39 2.10 -8.81 -13.08
CA ARG A 39 0.94 -8.53 -13.95
C ARG A 39 0.28 -9.83 -14.41
N GLU A 40 1.06 -10.84 -14.75
CA GLU A 40 0.53 -12.18 -15.09
C GLU A 40 -0.18 -12.84 -13.89
N LEU A 41 0.22 -12.51 -12.65
CA LEU A 41 -0.46 -12.96 -11.43
C LEU A 41 -1.91 -12.46 -11.29
N LEU A 42 -2.28 -11.32 -11.91
CA LEU A 42 -3.66 -10.83 -11.88
C LEU A 42 -4.56 -11.53 -12.92
N ASP A 43 -3.98 -12.10 -13.97
CA ASP A 43 -4.71 -12.83 -15.00
C ASP A 43 -5.05 -14.27 -14.56
N TYR A 44 -4.38 -14.81 -13.53
CA TYR A 44 -4.67 -16.11 -12.90
C TYR A 44 -5.50 -16.00 -11.61
N VAL A 45 -6.26 -14.93 -11.47
CA VAL A 45 -7.00 -14.61 -10.25
C VAL A 45 -8.30 -15.43 -10.18
N GLU A 46 -8.13 -16.74 -9.99
CA GLU A 46 -9.20 -17.68 -9.72
C GLU A 46 -9.52 -17.74 -8.22
N CYS A 47 -10.79 -17.92 -7.89
CA CYS A 47 -11.20 -18.14 -6.51
C CYS A 47 -10.85 -19.58 -6.09
N VAL A 48 -9.83 -19.73 -5.25
CA VAL A 48 -9.39 -21.04 -4.75
C VAL A 48 -10.27 -21.48 -3.58
N VAL A 49 -10.62 -22.76 -3.52
CA VAL A 49 -11.28 -23.37 -2.36
C VAL A 49 -10.24 -23.69 -1.30
N LEU A 50 -10.37 -23.13 -0.09
CA LEU A 50 -9.47 -23.41 1.03
C LEU A 50 -10.04 -24.43 2.02
N ASP A 51 -11.35 -24.35 2.27
CA ASP A 51 -12.08 -25.26 3.16
C ASP A 51 -13.54 -25.38 2.67
N ARG A 52 -14.49 -24.75 3.36
CA ARG A 52 -15.92 -24.74 3.01
C ARG A 52 -16.33 -23.54 2.14
N TRP A 53 -15.37 -22.68 1.79
CA TRP A 53 -15.59 -21.44 1.07
C TRP A 53 -14.47 -21.16 0.06
N TYR A 54 -14.80 -20.29 -0.88
CA TYR A 54 -13.85 -19.68 -1.80
C TYR A 54 -13.09 -18.55 -1.11
N GLU A 55 -11.77 -18.52 -1.25
CA GLU A 55 -10.99 -17.34 -0.88
C GLU A 55 -11.14 -16.24 -1.95
N PRO A 56 -11.14 -14.95 -1.55
CA PRO A 56 -11.25 -13.87 -2.49
C PRO A 56 -10.10 -13.88 -3.51
N PRO A 57 -10.39 -13.48 -4.74
CA PRO A 57 -9.47 -13.62 -5.86
C PRO A 57 -8.27 -12.64 -5.71
N VAL A 58 -8.44 -11.55 -4.94
CA VAL A 58 -7.35 -10.68 -4.46
C VAL A 58 -7.33 -10.60 -2.94
N SER A 59 -6.16 -10.32 -2.35
CA SER A 59 -6.02 -10.19 -0.90
C SER A 59 -6.84 -9.02 -0.33
N PHE A 60 -7.93 -9.31 0.37
CA PHE A 60 -8.71 -8.30 1.10
C PHE A 60 -7.91 -7.64 2.23
N ASP A 61 -6.98 -8.35 2.86
CA ASP A 61 -6.00 -7.74 3.78
C ASP A 61 -5.11 -6.70 3.06
N GLY A 62 -4.65 -7.04 1.85
CA GLY A 62 -3.91 -6.14 0.98
C GLY A 62 -4.71 -4.88 0.61
N LEU A 63 -5.98 -5.03 0.23
CA LEU A 63 -6.88 -3.91 -0.08
C LEU A 63 -7.12 -3.03 1.15
N ALA A 64 -7.38 -3.63 2.32
CA ALA A 64 -7.62 -2.89 3.56
C ALA A 64 -6.39 -2.08 4.02
N ARG A 65 -5.17 -2.57 3.75
CA ARG A 65 -3.93 -1.83 3.97
C ARG A 65 -3.75 -0.72 2.94
N THR A 66 -3.96 -1.05 1.66
CA THR A 66 -3.82 -0.11 0.54
C THR A 66 -4.77 1.08 0.65
N PHE A 67 -5.97 0.88 1.21
CA PHE A 67 -6.90 1.95 1.50
C PHE A 67 -6.28 3.10 2.30
N ARG A 68 -5.28 2.84 3.16
CA ARG A 68 -4.60 3.88 3.97
C ARG A 68 -3.21 4.27 3.44
N ALA A 69 -2.77 3.69 2.32
CA ALA A 69 -1.41 3.87 1.80
C ALA A 69 -1.18 5.27 1.19
N ALA A 70 -2.19 5.86 0.54
CA ALA A 70 -2.08 7.18 -0.06
C ALA A 70 -3.35 8.02 0.12
N VAL A 71 -3.16 9.33 0.36
CA VAL A 71 -4.25 10.30 0.56
C VAL A 71 -5.15 10.44 -0.68
N HIS A 72 -4.56 10.42 -1.88
CA HIS A 72 -5.29 10.52 -3.15
C HIS A 72 -5.99 9.21 -3.55
N HIS A 73 -5.80 8.15 -2.77
CA HIS A 73 -6.56 6.90 -2.89
C HIS A 73 -7.69 6.86 -1.85
N SER A 74 -7.42 7.24 -0.60
CA SER A 74 -8.39 7.17 0.50
C SER A 74 -9.44 8.30 0.49
N SER A 75 -9.01 9.53 0.18
CA SER A 75 -9.87 10.73 0.13
C SER A 75 -11.08 10.56 -0.83
N PRO A 76 -10.89 10.16 -2.11
CA PRO A 76 -12.01 10.01 -3.03
C PRO A 76 -13.04 8.95 -2.58
N ILE A 77 -12.59 7.82 -2.01
CA ILE A 77 -13.49 6.81 -1.45
C ILE A 77 -14.32 7.40 -0.29
N ASN A 78 -13.68 8.15 0.61
CA ASN A 78 -14.37 8.79 1.72
C ASN A 78 -15.40 9.83 1.25
N VAL A 79 -15.07 10.62 0.22
CA VAL A 79 -15.99 11.60 -0.37
C VAL A 79 -17.19 10.90 -1.01
N LYS A 80 -16.97 9.86 -1.83
CA LYS A 80 -18.03 9.03 -2.42
C LYS A 80 -18.97 8.49 -1.32
N ARG A 81 -18.40 7.87 -0.28
CA ARG A 81 -19.18 7.37 0.87
C ARG A 81 -19.98 8.50 1.52
N ASN A 82 -19.34 9.62 1.83
CA ASN A 82 -19.99 10.71 2.56
C ASN A 82 -21.20 11.26 1.79
N ILE A 83 -21.08 11.48 0.49
CA ILE A 83 -22.19 11.99 -0.33
C ILE A 83 -23.31 10.94 -0.47
N LEU A 84 -22.96 9.66 -0.64
CA LEU A 84 -23.96 8.58 -0.64
C LEU A 84 -24.69 8.50 0.71
N THR A 85 -23.97 8.61 1.82
CA THR A 85 -24.58 8.60 3.15
C THR A 85 -25.41 9.85 3.41
N SER A 86 -24.99 11.04 2.96
CA SER A 86 -25.74 12.27 3.19
C SER A 86 -27.07 12.29 2.42
N THR A 87 -27.13 11.55 1.31
CA THR A 87 -28.36 11.41 0.51
C THR A 87 -29.23 10.25 0.99
N PHE A 88 -28.71 9.27 1.73
CA PHE A 88 -29.48 8.14 2.26
C PHE A 88 -30.53 8.59 3.28
N ILE A 89 -31.74 8.03 3.18
CA ILE A 89 -32.84 8.23 4.13
C ILE A 89 -32.81 7.06 5.14
N PRO A 90 -32.46 7.31 6.43
CA PRO A 90 -32.41 6.27 7.45
C PRO A 90 -33.71 5.44 7.53
N HIS A 91 -33.55 4.13 7.70
CA HIS A 91 -34.67 3.20 7.80
C HIS A 91 -34.63 2.49 9.16
N PRO A 92 -35.77 2.14 9.80
CA PRO A 92 -35.78 1.42 11.08
C PRO A 92 -34.98 0.11 11.08
N LEU A 93 -34.89 -0.55 9.91
CA LEU A 93 -34.12 -1.79 9.73
C LEU A 93 -32.65 -1.56 9.34
N LEU A 94 -32.28 -0.36 8.87
CA LEU A 94 -30.93 -0.05 8.40
C LEU A 94 -30.55 1.37 8.82
N SER A 95 -29.73 1.47 9.86
CA SER A 95 -29.27 2.75 10.40
C SER A 95 -28.31 3.47 9.46
N GLN A 96 -28.16 4.78 9.66
CA GLN A 96 -27.17 5.62 8.97
C GLN A 96 -25.75 5.05 9.06
N GLN A 97 -25.36 4.61 10.26
CA GLN A 97 -24.02 4.06 10.52
C GLN A 97 -23.82 2.71 9.83
N ALA A 98 -24.85 1.85 9.85
CA ALA A 98 -24.81 0.56 9.16
C ALA A 98 -24.70 0.76 7.64
N PHE A 99 -25.49 1.67 7.06
CA PHE A 99 -25.40 2.02 5.65
C PHE A 99 -24.02 2.58 5.27
N SER A 100 -23.45 3.46 6.09
CA SER A 100 -22.10 4.01 5.87
C SER A 100 -21.01 2.93 5.83
N ARG A 101 -21.09 1.92 6.72
CA ARG A 101 -20.18 0.76 6.71
C ARG A 101 -20.37 -0.09 5.46
N PHE A 102 -21.61 -0.36 5.07
CA PHE A 102 -21.94 -1.13 3.87
C PHE A 102 -21.37 -0.48 2.61
N VAL A 103 -21.57 0.83 2.43
CA VAL A 103 -21.01 1.60 1.30
C VAL A 103 -19.49 1.59 1.32
N GLN A 104 -18.87 1.78 2.49
CA GLN A 104 -17.40 1.76 2.61
C GLN A 104 -16.81 0.42 2.17
N ASP A 105 -17.41 -0.69 2.61
CA ASP A 105 -16.94 -2.03 2.25
C ASP A 105 -17.08 -2.26 0.74
N TYR A 106 -18.20 -1.84 0.14
CA TYR A 106 -18.39 -1.95 -1.32
C TYR A 106 -17.31 -1.18 -2.08
N LEU A 107 -17.08 0.08 -1.70
CA LEU A 107 -16.11 0.94 -2.38
C LEU A 107 -14.65 0.48 -2.21
N VAL A 108 -14.31 -0.28 -1.16
CA VAL A 108 -12.93 -0.76 -0.91
C VAL A 108 -12.71 -2.16 -1.45
N PHE A 109 -13.67 -3.07 -1.28
CA PHE A 109 -13.47 -4.47 -1.62
C PHE A 109 -14.15 -4.86 -2.94
N GLY A 110 -14.98 -4.01 -3.54
CA GLY A 110 -15.92 -4.42 -4.59
C GLY A 110 -16.98 -5.41 -4.06
N ASN A 111 -17.08 -5.55 -2.74
CA ASN A 111 -17.93 -6.52 -2.05
C ASN A 111 -18.47 -5.90 -0.78
N ALA A 112 -19.78 -6.00 -0.57
CA ALA A 112 -20.41 -5.61 0.68
C ALA A 112 -21.54 -6.57 1.03
N TYR A 113 -21.78 -6.72 2.32
CA TYR A 113 -22.69 -7.74 2.83
C TYR A 113 -23.63 -7.16 3.88
N LEU A 114 -24.89 -7.61 3.87
CA LEU A 114 -25.87 -7.31 4.91
C LEU A 114 -26.51 -8.60 5.40
N GLU A 115 -26.37 -8.86 6.70
CA GLU A 115 -27.05 -9.95 7.40
C GLU A 115 -28.47 -9.53 7.80
N LYS A 116 -29.47 -10.24 7.31
CA LYS A 116 -30.88 -10.16 7.71
C LYS A 116 -31.09 -10.91 9.01
N ARG A 117 -31.18 -10.16 10.12
CA ARG A 117 -31.48 -10.71 11.45
C ARG A 117 -32.98 -10.81 11.64
N THR A 118 -33.44 -12.00 12.02
CA THR A 118 -34.87 -12.29 12.19
C THR A 118 -35.22 -12.67 13.63
N ASN A 119 -36.44 -12.37 14.04
CA ASN A 119 -37.02 -12.90 15.27
C ASN A 119 -37.44 -14.37 15.08
N ARG A 120 -37.88 -15.02 16.17
CA ARG A 120 -38.35 -16.42 16.14
C ARG A 120 -39.55 -16.68 15.23
N LEU A 121 -40.30 -15.63 14.89
CA LEU A 121 -41.48 -15.69 14.00
C LEU A 121 -41.13 -15.37 12.53
N GLY A 122 -39.85 -15.17 12.20
CA GLY A 122 -39.38 -14.86 10.84
C GLY A 122 -39.45 -13.37 10.46
N GLY A 123 -39.90 -12.49 11.36
CA GLY A 123 -39.90 -11.04 11.12
C GLY A 123 -38.49 -10.45 11.16
N ILE A 124 -38.16 -9.58 10.20
CA ILE A 124 -36.86 -8.89 10.13
C ILE A 124 -36.76 -7.86 11.27
N ILE A 125 -35.72 -7.97 12.10
CA ILE A 125 -35.40 -7.04 13.19
C ILE A 125 -34.46 -5.95 12.69
N SER A 126 -33.37 -6.33 12.03
CA SER A 126 -32.37 -5.40 11.50
C SER A 126 -31.55 -6.00 10.36
N LEU A 127 -30.90 -5.11 9.62
CA LEU A 127 -29.94 -5.42 8.56
C LEU A 127 -28.58 -4.94 9.03
N GLU A 128 -27.69 -5.88 9.32
CA GLU A 128 -26.39 -5.58 9.91
C GLU A 128 -25.27 -5.83 8.90
N PRO A 129 -24.39 -4.85 8.65
CA PRO A 129 -23.27 -5.04 7.73
C PRO A 129 -22.24 -5.97 8.36
N THR A 130 -21.94 -7.05 7.66
CA THR A 130 -20.82 -7.93 8.00
C THR A 130 -19.55 -7.34 7.38
N LEU A 131 -18.41 -7.54 8.03
CA LEU A 131 -17.15 -7.02 7.51
C LEU A 131 -16.78 -7.80 6.25
N ALA A 132 -16.75 -7.14 5.10
CA ALA A 132 -16.44 -7.77 3.82
C ALA A 132 -15.06 -8.44 3.83
N LYS A 133 -14.09 -7.83 4.52
CA LYS A 133 -12.75 -8.38 4.74
C LYS A 133 -12.76 -9.84 5.22
N PHE A 134 -13.70 -10.20 6.09
CA PHE A 134 -13.76 -11.51 6.76
C PHE A 134 -14.90 -12.40 6.27
N THR A 135 -15.84 -11.85 5.49
CA THR A 135 -16.95 -12.62 4.95
C THR A 135 -16.45 -13.45 3.76
N ARG A 136 -16.87 -14.71 3.70
CA ARG A 136 -16.49 -15.66 2.66
C ARG A 136 -17.73 -16.33 2.09
N ARG A 137 -17.75 -16.56 0.78
CA ARG A 137 -18.82 -17.25 0.07
C ARG A 137 -18.54 -18.75 0.00
N GLY A 138 -19.50 -19.54 0.45
CA GLY A 138 -19.42 -20.99 0.49
C GLY A 138 -19.26 -21.62 -0.89
N THR A 139 -18.80 -22.87 -0.93
CA THR A 139 -18.62 -23.61 -2.20
C THR A 139 -19.92 -23.92 -2.92
N ASP A 140 -21.04 -23.90 -2.19
CA ASP A 140 -22.42 -24.01 -2.71
C ASP A 140 -22.98 -22.69 -3.28
N LEU A 141 -22.21 -21.60 -3.22
CA LEU A 141 -22.53 -20.26 -3.69
C LEU A 141 -23.73 -19.57 -3.00
N ASP A 142 -24.34 -20.20 -1.99
CA ASP A 142 -25.51 -19.72 -1.26
C ASP A 142 -25.21 -19.48 0.23
N THR A 143 -24.30 -20.26 0.80
CA THR A 143 -23.87 -20.07 2.19
C THR A 143 -22.78 -19.03 2.32
N TYR A 144 -22.75 -18.36 3.47
CA TYR A 144 -21.70 -17.41 3.81
C TYR A 144 -21.09 -17.78 5.16
N TRP A 145 -19.81 -17.45 5.29
CA TRP A 145 -19.00 -17.72 6.46
C TRP A 145 -18.32 -16.44 6.92
N PHE A 146 -18.22 -16.23 8.23
CA PHE A 146 -17.38 -15.20 8.83
C PHE A 146 -16.08 -15.86 9.28
N ALA A 147 -15.05 -15.72 8.46
CA ALA A 147 -13.71 -16.27 8.68
C ALA A 147 -12.84 -15.21 9.38
N GLN A 148 -12.85 -15.23 10.72
CA GLN A 148 -11.89 -14.44 11.49
C GLN A 148 -10.61 -15.25 11.71
N TYR A 149 -9.49 -14.79 11.16
CA TYR A 149 -8.19 -15.43 11.37
C TYR A 149 -7.71 -15.16 12.82
N GLY A 150 -7.97 -16.10 13.72
CA GLY A 150 -7.41 -16.16 15.06
C GLY A 150 -7.26 -17.63 15.49
N MET A 151 -6.20 -17.96 16.24
CA MET A 151 -5.86 -19.35 16.60
C MET A 151 -6.97 -20.13 17.35
N THR A 152 -7.97 -19.44 17.90
CA THR A 152 -9.01 -20.03 18.75
C THR A 152 -10.44 -19.79 18.26
N THR A 153 -10.64 -19.08 17.15
CA THR A 153 -11.99 -18.71 16.68
C THR A 153 -12.41 -19.65 15.56
N GLN A 154 -13.48 -20.42 15.78
CA GLN A 154 -14.08 -21.19 14.71
C GLN A 154 -14.83 -20.26 13.74
N PRO A 155 -14.80 -20.54 12.42
CA PRO A 155 -15.59 -19.81 11.44
C PRO A 155 -17.08 -19.88 11.79
N TYR A 156 -17.76 -18.74 11.75
CA TYR A 156 -19.20 -18.66 11.97
C TYR A 156 -19.94 -18.80 10.65
N GLN A 157 -20.82 -19.80 10.54
CA GLN A 157 -21.72 -19.93 9.39
C GLN A 157 -22.93 -19.02 9.58
N PHE A 158 -23.20 -18.17 8.61
CA PHE A 158 -24.45 -17.41 8.58
C PHE A 158 -25.62 -18.34 8.26
N THR A 159 -26.81 -17.99 8.74
CA THR A 159 -28.04 -18.70 8.36
C THR A 159 -28.22 -18.66 6.83
N PRO A 160 -28.43 -19.79 6.14
CA PRO A 160 -28.62 -19.81 4.69
C PRO A 160 -29.74 -18.85 4.25
N GLY A 161 -29.52 -18.11 3.15
CA GLY A 161 -30.46 -17.10 2.66
C GLY A 161 -30.66 -15.87 3.55
N SER A 162 -29.81 -15.66 4.58
CA SER A 162 -29.86 -14.46 5.43
C SER A 162 -28.88 -13.37 5.00
N VAL A 163 -27.92 -13.64 4.13
CA VAL A 163 -26.90 -12.66 3.73
C VAL A 163 -27.18 -12.15 2.32
N PHE A 164 -27.32 -10.83 2.20
CA PHE A 164 -27.26 -10.14 0.91
C PHE A 164 -25.81 -9.84 0.58
N HIS A 165 -25.36 -10.21 -0.63
CA HIS A 165 -24.02 -9.92 -1.13
C HIS A 165 -24.13 -9.00 -2.34
N LEU A 166 -23.72 -7.75 -2.15
CA LEU A 166 -23.52 -6.80 -3.24
C LEU A 166 -22.09 -6.93 -3.75
N MET A 167 -21.93 -7.31 -5.02
CA MET A 167 -20.63 -7.51 -5.66
C MET A 167 -20.52 -6.65 -6.91
N GLU A 168 -19.36 -6.01 -7.11
CA GLU A 168 -19.00 -5.39 -8.39
C GLU A 168 -18.81 -6.48 -9.45
N PRO A 169 -19.17 -6.26 -10.72
CA PRO A 169 -18.86 -7.21 -11.78
C PRO A 169 -17.36 -7.44 -11.91
N ASP A 170 -16.97 -8.67 -12.19
CA ASP A 170 -15.60 -9.05 -12.53
C ASP A 170 -15.57 -9.78 -13.88
N LEU A 171 -14.42 -9.71 -14.56
CA LEU A 171 -14.22 -10.30 -15.87
C LEU A 171 -13.86 -11.79 -15.81
N ASN A 172 -13.27 -12.23 -14.69
CA ASN A 172 -12.66 -13.56 -14.58
C ASN A 172 -13.53 -14.56 -13.80
N GLN A 173 -14.41 -14.09 -12.91
CA GLN A 173 -15.29 -14.95 -12.11
C GLN A 173 -16.57 -14.23 -11.63
N GLU A 174 -17.55 -15.00 -11.14
CA GLU A 174 -18.87 -14.52 -10.68
C GLU A 174 -19.14 -14.75 -9.18
N ILE A 175 -18.10 -15.08 -8.42
CA ILE A 175 -18.15 -15.46 -6.99
C ILE A 175 -18.01 -14.24 -6.09
N TYR A 176 -17.06 -13.35 -6.39
CA TYR A 176 -16.75 -12.10 -5.69
C TYR A 176 -16.68 -10.92 -6.68
N GLY A 177 -16.81 -9.70 -6.18
CA GLY A 177 -16.49 -8.51 -6.97
C GLY A 177 -15.04 -8.06 -6.83
N LEU A 178 -14.59 -7.23 -7.75
CA LEU A 178 -13.28 -6.57 -7.70
C LEU A 178 -13.44 -5.05 -7.82
N PRO A 179 -12.73 -4.24 -7.01
CA PRO A 179 -12.86 -2.80 -7.06
C PRO A 179 -12.19 -2.22 -8.33
N GLU A 180 -12.81 -1.23 -8.96
CA GLU A 180 -12.30 -0.64 -10.22
C GLU A 180 -10.87 -0.07 -10.12
N TYR A 181 -10.45 0.35 -8.93
CA TYR A 181 -9.14 0.98 -8.73
C TYR A 181 -7.97 0.00 -8.69
N LEU A 182 -8.19 -1.32 -8.85
CA LEU A 182 -7.12 -2.33 -8.76
C LEU A 182 -5.89 -1.97 -9.62
N SER A 183 -6.11 -1.42 -10.81
CA SER A 183 -5.06 -0.98 -11.73
C SER A 183 -4.16 0.14 -11.17
N ALA A 184 -4.66 0.94 -10.24
CA ALA A 184 -3.92 2.03 -9.59
C ALA A 184 -3.23 1.60 -8.28
N ILE A 185 -3.32 0.33 -7.87
CA ILE A 185 -2.61 -0.18 -6.67
C ILE A 185 -1.10 0.00 -6.78
N PRO A 186 -0.43 -0.37 -7.90
CA PRO A 186 1.01 -0.14 -8.04
C PRO A 186 1.40 1.34 -7.86
N SER A 187 0.64 2.26 -8.46
CA SER A 187 0.85 3.70 -8.29
C SER A 187 0.62 4.14 -6.84
N THR A 188 -0.39 3.60 -6.17
CA THR A 188 -0.69 3.87 -4.75
C THR A 188 0.47 3.44 -3.84
N LEU A 189 1.00 2.22 -4.03
CA LEU A 189 2.10 1.69 -3.23
C LEU A 189 3.42 2.39 -3.51
N LEU A 190 3.67 2.79 -4.76
CA LEU A 190 4.82 3.61 -5.13
C LEU A 190 4.75 5.00 -4.47
N ASN A 191 3.55 5.61 -4.45
CA ASN A 191 3.29 6.89 -3.80
C ASN A 191 3.52 6.83 -2.27
N GLU A 192 3.08 5.75 -1.62
CA GLU A 192 3.34 5.47 -0.21
C GLU A 192 4.85 5.32 0.04
N SER A 193 5.53 4.52 -0.77
CA SER A 193 6.97 4.25 -0.66
C SER A 193 7.79 5.55 -0.77
N ALA A 194 7.46 6.43 -1.72
CA ALA A 194 8.08 7.74 -1.85
C ALA A 194 7.86 8.61 -0.59
N THR A 195 6.69 8.52 0.05
CA THR A 195 6.37 9.27 1.27
C THR A 195 7.15 8.74 2.46
N LEU A 196 7.21 7.41 2.63
CA LEU A 196 7.98 6.76 3.68
C LEU A 196 9.48 7.01 3.53
N PHE A 197 9.98 6.98 2.29
CA PHE A 197 11.37 7.32 1.99
C PHE A 197 11.67 8.75 2.41
N ARG A 198 10.87 9.74 1.97
CA ARG A 198 11.05 11.15 2.36
C ARG A 198 11.00 11.35 3.87
N ARG A 199 10.13 10.65 4.58
CA ARG A 199 10.05 10.69 6.05
C ARG A 199 11.32 10.11 6.70
N LYS A 200 11.78 8.95 6.24
CA LYS A 200 13.04 8.32 6.73
C LYS A 200 14.24 9.21 6.41
N TYR A 201 14.28 9.77 5.21
CA TYR A 201 15.31 10.71 4.76
C TYR A 201 15.38 11.94 5.66
N TYR A 202 14.23 12.55 5.98
CA TYR A 202 14.15 13.68 6.90
C TYR A 202 14.57 13.29 8.34
N LEU A 203 14.08 12.17 8.87
CA LEU A 203 14.41 11.71 10.23
C LEU A 203 15.89 11.34 10.41
N ASN A 204 16.50 10.77 9.37
CA ASN A 204 17.93 10.44 9.35
C ASN A 204 18.80 11.66 8.97
N GLY A 205 18.15 12.83 8.80
CA GLY A 205 18.75 14.14 8.62
C GLY A 205 19.51 14.34 7.31
N SER A 206 18.94 13.85 6.20
CA SER A 206 19.32 14.27 4.85
C SER A 206 20.78 14.02 4.47
N HIS A 207 21.38 12.93 4.93
CA HIS A 207 22.71 12.53 4.49
C HIS A 207 22.63 11.24 3.67
N ALA A 208 22.85 11.37 2.37
CA ALA A 208 23.62 10.38 1.66
C ALA A 208 24.88 10.12 2.48
N GLY A 209 25.15 8.84 2.76
CA GLY A 209 26.38 8.47 3.45
C GLY A 209 27.59 9.11 2.75
N PHE A 210 28.68 9.27 3.47
CA PHE A 210 29.94 9.67 2.88
C PHE A 210 30.97 8.59 3.13
N ILE A 211 31.93 8.47 2.21
CA ILE A 211 33.11 7.65 2.41
C ILE A 211 34.15 8.57 3.06
N MET A 212 34.44 8.31 4.35
CA MET A 212 35.57 8.94 5.02
C MET A 212 36.83 8.13 4.69
N TYR A 213 37.71 8.72 3.90
CA TYR A 213 38.97 8.14 3.49
C TYR A 213 40.11 8.84 4.23
N MET A 214 40.94 8.09 4.94
CA MET A 214 42.08 8.63 5.70
C MET A 214 43.38 8.03 5.14
N THR A 215 44.29 8.90 4.72
CA THR A 215 45.58 8.53 4.09
C THR A 215 46.77 8.80 4.99
N ASP A 216 46.64 9.71 5.95
CA ASP A 216 47.70 9.92 6.93
C ASP A 216 47.81 8.71 7.84
N ALA A 217 49.05 8.31 8.14
CA ALA A 217 49.31 7.30 9.16
C ALA A 217 48.81 7.85 10.50
N ALA A 218 47.60 7.45 10.91
CA ALA A 218 47.14 7.67 12.26
C ALA A 218 48.21 7.10 13.20
N GLN A 219 48.90 7.97 13.94
CA GLN A 219 50.02 7.54 14.78
C GLN A 219 49.58 6.59 15.91
N ASN A 220 48.27 6.57 16.22
CA ASN A 220 47.68 5.72 17.24
C ASN A 220 46.39 5.04 16.73
N GLN A 221 46.29 3.73 16.92
CA GLN A 221 45.10 2.91 16.59
C GLN A 221 43.89 3.33 17.43
N GLU A 222 44.11 3.82 18.66
CA GLU A 222 43.07 4.27 19.57
C GLU A 222 42.27 5.45 19.00
N ASP A 223 42.94 6.37 18.29
CA ASP A 223 42.27 7.52 17.67
C ASP A 223 41.36 7.08 16.52
N VAL A 224 41.79 6.09 15.72
CA VAL A 224 40.97 5.49 14.66
C VAL A 224 39.72 4.85 15.24
N ASP A 225 39.87 4.14 16.36
CA ASP A 225 38.77 3.47 17.03
C ASP A 225 37.81 4.46 17.68
N ASN A 226 38.32 5.56 18.25
CA ASN A 226 37.52 6.66 18.80
C ASN A 226 36.74 7.40 17.71
N ILE A 227 37.36 7.69 16.56
CA ILE A 227 36.69 8.27 15.39
C ILE A 227 35.61 7.31 14.88
N ARG A 228 35.92 6.01 14.77
CA ARG A 228 34.94 5.00 14.35
C ARG A 228 33.76 4.93 15.33
N LYS A 229 34.02 5.01 16.65
CA LYS A 229 32.99 5.00 17.69
C LYS A 229 32.15 6.27 17.66
N ALA A 230 32.77 7.43 17.50
CA ALA A 230 32.08 8.71 17.34
C ALA A 230 31.17 8.70 16.11
N MET A 231 31.68 8.23 14.96
CA MET A 231 30.91 8.06 13.72
C MET A 231 29.76 7.07 13.85
N LYS A 232 29.96 5.93 14.56
CA LYS A 232 28.87 4.99 14.87
C LYS A 232 27.82 5.61 15.79
N SER A 233 28.23 6.40 16.79
CA SER A 233 27.30 7.09 17.70
C SER A 233 26.57 8.27 17.06
N ALA A 234 27.13 8.85 15.99
CA ALA A 234 26.51 9.90 15.20
C ALA A 234 25.41 9.38 14.25
N LYS A 235 25.28 8.05 14.07
CA LYS A 235 24.17 7.45 13.31
C LYS A 235 22.89 7.45 14.15
N GLY A 236 21.90 8.26 13.76
CA GLY A 236 20.55 8.21 14.33
C GLY A 236 19.81 9.55 14.27
N PRO A 237 18.48 9.57 14.48
CA PRO A 237 17.68 10.79 14.47
C PRO A 237 18.19 11.80 15.51
N GLY A 238 18.47 13.03 15.09
CA GLY A 238 18.88 14.13 15.99
C GLY A 238 20.35 14.13 16.43
N ASN A 239 21.19 13.20 15.96
CA ASN A 239 22.60 13.11 16.36
C ASN A 239 23.57 13.87 15.44
N PHE A 240 23.23 15.12 15.10
CA PHE A 240 24.17 16.03 14.44
C PHE A 240 25.17 16.59 15.44
N ARG A 241 26.24 15.85 15.69
CA ARG A 241 27.41 16.36 16.37
C ARG A 241 28.49 16.59 15.33
N ASN A 242 28.93 17.84 15.20
CA ASN A 242 30.12 18.18 14.42
C ASN A 242 31.30 17.38 14.99
N LEU A 243 31.92 16.53 14.16
CA LEU A 243 33.13 15.80 14.54
C LEU A 243 34.32 16.73 14.34
N PHE A 244 34.92 17.20 15.43
CA PHE A 244 36.17 17.95 15.40
C PHE A 244 37.33 16.97 15.59
N MET A 245 38.28 16.97 14.66
CA MET A 245 39.51 16.19 14.74
C MET A 245 40.72 17.12 14.63
N TYR A 246 41.60 17.07 15.62
CA TYR A 246 42.86 17.80 15.63
C TYR A 246 44.00 16.87 15.20
N SER A 247 44.70 17.22 14.12
CA SER A 247 45.84 16.46 13.60
C SER A 247 47.05 17.41 13.42
N PRO A 248 47.91 17.55 14.45
CA PRO A 248 49.12 18.34 14.33
C PRO A 248 50.08 17.63 13.36
N ASN A 249 50.49 18.33 12.29
CA ASN A 249 51.28 17.83 11.15
C ASN A 249 50.52 17.00 10.09
N GLY A 250 49.18 17.00 10.10
CA GLY A 250 48.39 16.33 9.05
C GLY A 250 48.58 16.95 7.66
N LYS A 251 48.56 16.12 6.62
CA LYS A 251 48.60 16.55 5.22
C LYS A 251 47.23 17.09 4.78
N LYS A 252 47.23 17.98 3.78
CA LYS A 252 46.01 18.56 3.20
C LYS A 252 44.98 17.52 2.73
N ASP A 253 45.45 16.35 2.28
CA ASP A 253 44.62 15.21 1.83
C ASP A 253 44.62 14.03 2.83
N GLY A 254 45.09 14.27 4.06
CA GLY A 254 45.20 13.24 5.11
C GLY A 254 43.85 12.63 5.50
N ILE A 255 42.77 13.41 5.41
CA ILE A 255 41.38 12.98 5.59
C ILE A 255 40.53 13.60 4.49
N GLN A 256 39.82 12.76 3.74
CA GLN A 256 38.89 13.15 2.71
C GLN A 256 37.50 12.62 3.04
N ILE A 257 36.49 13.48 2.89
CA ILE A 257 35.09 13.10 2.93
C ILE A 257 34.62 13.11 1.49
N ILE A 258 34.39 11.92 0.93
CA ILE A 258 33.82 11.74 -0.40
C ILE A 258 32.31 11.60 -0.20
N PRO A 259 31.50 12.62 -0.50
CA PRO A 259 30.06 12.49 -0.40
C PRO A 259 29.61 11.45 -1.43
N LEU A 260 28.78 10.47 -1.02
CA LEU A 260 28.05 9.67 -2.00
C LEU A 260 27.06 10.63 -2.65
N SER A 261 27.21 10.89 -3.95
CA SER A 261 26.39 11.89 -4.63
C SER A 261 24.91 11.54 -4.54
N GLU A 262 24.15 12.47 -3.95
CA GLU A 262 22.72 12.37 -3.67
C GLU A 262 21.86 13.01 -4.77
N VAL A 263 22.51 13.65 -5.74
CA VAL A 263 21.95 14.77 -6.52
C VAL A 263 20.87 14.33 -7.53
N ALA A 264 20.87 13.07 -7.97
CA ALA A 264 19.91 12.62 -8.99
C ALA A 264 18.56 12.14 -8.43
N ALA A 265 18.49 11.65 -7.19
CA ALA A 265 17.27 11.01 -6.68
C ALA A 265 16.23 12.01 -6.14
N LYS A 266 16.64 13.22 -5.72
CA LYS A 266 15.73 14.22 -5.14
C LYS A 266 14.68 14.71 -6.15
N ASP A 267 15.08 14.89 -7.41
CA ASP A 267 14.22 15.43 -8.46
C ASP A 267 13.15 14.42 -8.91
N GLU A 268 13.44 13.12 -8.84
CA GLU A 268 12.46 12.09 -9.25
C GLU A 268 11.33 11.86 -8.24
N PHE A 269 11.53 12.09 -6.94
CA PHE A 269 10.46 11.82 -5.95
C PHE A 269 9.22 12.69 -6.18
N LEU A 270 9.41 13.94 -6.59
CA LEU A 270 8.29 14.82 -6.90
C LEU A 270 7.53 14.31 -8.13
N ASN A 271 8.26 13.88 -9.17
CA ASN A 271 7.68 13.31 -10.38
C ASN A 271 6.91 12.01 -10.08
N ILE A 272 7.50 11.11 -9.30
CA ILE A 272 6.84 9.88 -8.84
C ILE A 272 5.55 10.22 -8.09
N LYS A 273 5.58 11.18 -7.15
CA LYS A 273 4.40 11.59 -6.37
C LYS A 273 3.32 12.22 -7.25
N ASN A 274 3.68 12.96 -8.29
CA ASN A 274 2.74 13.63 -9.19
C ASN A 274 2.09 12.63 -10.17
N VAL A 275 2.89 11.81 -10.87
CA VAL A 275 2.36 10.81 -11.81
C VAL A 275 1.46 9.82 -11.08
N SER A 276 1.95 9.25 -9.97
CA SER A 276 1.14 8.31 -9.20
C SER A 276 -0.11 8.96 -8.58
N ARG A 277 -0.07 10.26 -8.26
CA ARG A 277 -1.28 11.00 -7.89
C ARG A 277 -2.29 10.97 -9.04
N ASP A 278 -1.86 11.37 -10.22
CA ASP A 278 -2.75 11.52 -11.37
C ASP A 278 -3.36 10.17 -11.79
N ASP A 279 -2.60 9.06 -11.69
CA ASP A 279 -3.12 7.70 -11.87
C ASP A 279 -4.24 7.36 -10.86
N MET A 280 -4.04 7.68 -9.58
CA MET A 280 -5.05 7.44 -8.53
C MET A 280 -6.31 8.31 -8.77
N LEU A 281 -6.13 9.54 -9.23
CA LEU A 281 -7.24 10.43 -9.56
C LEU A 281 -8.03 9.91 -10.77
N ALA A 282 -7.33 9.44 -11.80
CA ALA A 282 -7.94 8.85 -12.98
C ALA A 282 -8.73 7.57 -12.64
N ALA A 283 -8.22 6.73 -11.74
CA ALA A 283 -8.92 5.52 -11.31
C ALA A 283 -10.20 5.83 -10.52
N HIS A 284 -10.17 6.85 -9.65
CA HIS A 284 -11.32 7.19 -8.80
C HIS A 284 -12.35 8.12 -9.45
N ARG A 285 -11.93 8.90 -10.44
CA ARG A 285 -12.77 9.84 -11.22
C ARG A 285 -13.48 10.88 -10.34
N VAL A 286 -12.92 11.21 -9.18
CA VAL A 286 -13.43 12.25 -8.28
C VAL A 286 -12.80 13.60 -8.61
N PRO A 287 -13.59 14.69 -8.72
CA PRO A 287 -13.04 16.02 -8.94
C PRO A 287 -12.00 16.44 -7.87
N PRO A 288 -10.80 16.93 -8.28
CA PRO A 288 -9.75 17.41 -7.37
C PRO A 288 -10.23 18.32 -6.23
N GLN A 289 -11.15 19.24 -6.55
CA GLN A 289 -11.68 20.22 -5.61
C GLN A 289 -12.43 19.56 -4.45
N MET A 290 -13.12 18.45 -4.69
CA MET A 290 -13.84 17.71 -3.65
C MET A 290 -12.92 16.96 -2.69
N MET A 291 -11.68 16.69 -3.12
CA MET A 291 -10.67 16.03 -2.29
C MET A 291 -9.79 17.01 -1.52
N GLY A 292 -10.06 18.32 -1.64
CA GLY A 292 -9.26 19.38 -1.02
C GLY A 292 -7.93 19.63 -1.73
N ILE A 293 -7.79 19.25 -3.01
CA ILE A 293 -6.59 19.53 -3.79
C ILE A 293 -6.64 20.99 -4.24
N MET A 294 -5.55 21.72 -3.99
CA MET A 294 -5.35 23.09 -4.48
C MET A 294 -4.77 23.09 -5.90
N PRO A 295 -5.22 23.99 -6.79
CA PRO A 295 -4.67 24.10 -8.13
C PRO A 295 -3.24 24.64 -8.08
N ASN A 296 -2.36 24.10 -8.93
CA ASN A 296 -0.97 24.56 -9.05
C ASN A 296 -0.80 25.71 -10.07
N ASN A 297 -1.87 26.09 -10.77
CA ASN A 297 -1.88 27.03 -11.88
C ASN A 297 -2.90 28.16 -11.64
N VAL A 298 -2.59 29.35 -12.18
CA VAL A 298 -3.36 30.60 -11.97
C VAL A 298 -4.82 30.49 -12.46
N GLY A 299 -5.12 29.58 -13.41
CA GLY A 299 -6.46 29.36 -13.96
C GLY A 299 -7.42 28.52 -13.09
N GLY A 300 -6.94 27.89 -12.02
CA GLY A 300 -7.78 27.07 -11.13
C GLY A 300 -8.40 25.84 -11.80
N PHE A 301 -9.38 25.22 -11.12
CA PHE A 301 -10.11 24.05 -11.63
C PHE A 301 -11.49 24.38 -12.25
N GLY A 302 -11.81 25.66 -12.41
CA GLY A 302 -13.11 26.11 -12.92
C GLY A 302 -14.27 25.96 -11.91
N ASP A 303 -15.49 25.85 -12.44
CA ASP A 303 -16.75 25.83 -11.68
C ASP A 303 -16.96 24.51 -10.91
N VAL A 304 -16.85 24.59 -9.58
CA VAL A 304 -16.97 23.43 -8.67
C VAL A 304 -18.39 22.86 -8.68
N GLU A 305 -19.41 23.69 -8.84
CA GLU A 305 -20.81 23.29 -8.80
C GLU A 305 -21.15 22.40 -10.01
N LYS A 306 -20.68 22.79 -11.20
CA LYS A 306 -20.82 21.98 -12.42
C LYS A 306 -20.05 20.66 -12.33
N ALA A 307 -18.80 20.69 -11.87
CA ALA A 307 -18.00 19.48 -11.68
C ALA A 307 -18.69 18.51 -10.70
N SER A 308 -19.28 19.04 -9.63
CA SER A 308 -20.03 18.27 -8.63
C SER A 308 -21.26 17.60 -9.22
N ARG A 309 -22.06 18.32 -10.01
CA ARG A 309 -23.24 17.76 -10.66
C ARG A 309 -22.91 16.63 -11.62
N VAL A 310 -21.88 16.79 -12.45
CA VAL A 310 -21.43 15.76 -13.40
C VAL A 310 -20.93 14.53 -12.66
N PHE A 311 -20.12 14.73 -11.60
CA PHE A 311 -19.64 13.65 -10.75
C PHE A 311 -20.77 12.87 -10.10
N VAL A 312 -21.74 13.55 -9.48
CA VAL A 312 -22.89 12.90 -8.85
C VAL A 312 -23.71 12.11 -9.86
N ARG A 313 -23.96 12.69 -11.04
CA ARG A 313 -24.74 12.06 -12.11
C ARG A 313 -24.07 10.79 -12.65
N ASN A 314 -22.76 10.82 -12.87
CA ASN A 314 -22.04 9.76 -13.57
C ASN A 314 -21.42 8.72 -12.63
N GLU A 315 -21.08 9.08 -11.39
CA GLU A 315 -20.41 8.18 -10.44
C GLU A 315 -21.34 7.76 -9.30
N LEU A 316 -22.08 8.70 -8.69
CA LEU A 316 -22.83 8.41 -7.48
C LEU A 316 -24.23 7.86 -7.74
N MET A 317 -24.95 8.37 -8.74
CA MET A 317 -26.27 7.83 -9.09
C MET A 317 -26.22 6.35 -9.53
N PRO A 318 -25.24 5.90 -10.33
CA PRO A 318 -25.07 4.46 -10.60
C PRO A 318 -24.80 3.65 -9.33
N LEU A 319 -23.94 4.15 -8.42
CA LEU A 319 -23.71 3.51 -7.13
C LEU A 319 -24.98 3.44 -6.28
N GLN A 320 -25.81 4.49 -6.24
CA GLN A 320 -27.12 4.46 -5.58
C GLN A 320 -28.01 3.35 -6.16
N LYS A 321 -28.03 3.18 -7.50
CA LYS A 321 -28.80 2.12 -8.16
C LYS A 321 -28.30 0.72 -7.80
N ARG A 322 -26.98 0.51 -7.74
CA ARG A 322 -26.38 -0.75 -7.25
C ARG A 322 -26.78 -1.04 -5.81
N LEU A 323 -26.70 -0.04 -4.93
CA LEU A 323 -27.07 -0.18 -3.50
C LEU A 323 -28.57 -0.48 -3.32
N GLU A 324 -29.44 0.04 -4.19
CA GLU A 324 -30.89 -0.23 -4.19
C GLU A 324 -31.25 -1.69 -4.51
N GLU A 325 -30.34 -2.51 -5.06
CA GLU A 325 -30.59 -3.93 -5.35
C GLU A 325 -30.99 -4.73 -4.09
N LEU A 326 -30.55 -4.29 -2.91
CA LEU A 326 -31.00 -4.82 -1.62
C LEU A 326 -32.52 -4.84 -1.51
N ASN A 327 -33.19 -3.81 -2.03
CA ASN A 327 -34.64 -3.67 -1.93
C ASN A 327 -35.37 -4.79 -2.67
N ASN A 328 -34.84 -5.22 -3.82
CA ASN A 328 -35.38 -6.33 -4.59
C ASN A 328 -35.20 -7.65 -3.83
N TRP A 329 -34.04 -7.85 -3.21
CA TRP A 329 -33.76 -9.05 -2.42
C TRP A 329 -34.66 -9.16 -1.17
N ILE A 330 -34.92 -8.05 -0.47
CA ILE A 330 -35.82 -8.03 0.71
C ILE A 330 -37.30 -7.97 0.31
N GLY A 331 -37.62 -7.47 -0.88
CA GLY A 331 -38.98 -7.12 -1.28
C GLY A 331 -39.54 -5.89 -0.53
N LYS A 332 -38.68 -4.98 -0.05
CA LYS A 332 -39.07 -3.75 0.66
C LYS A 332 -38.16 -2.59 0.26
N ASN A 333 -38.69 -1.37 0.22
CA ASN A 333 -37.94 -0.15 -0.04
C ASN A 333 -37.16 0.32 1.20
N ILE A 334 -36.03 -0.34 1.48
CA ILE A 334 -35.15 -0.06 2.61
C ILE A 334 -34.16 1.07 2.28
N ILE A 335 -33.39 0.91 1.21
CA ILE A 335 -32.43 1.91 0.74
C ILE A 335 -33.16 2.88 -0.18
N LYS A 336 -33.21 4.15 0.25
CA LYS A 336 -33.78 5.26 -0.52
C LYS A 336 -32.87 6.46 -0.39
N PHE A 337 -32.83 7.27 -1.42
CA PHE A 337 -32.01 8.48 -1.47
C PHE A 337 -32.87 9.72 -1.70
N ASN A 338 -32.50 10.82 -1.03
CA ASN A 338 -32.91 12.16 -1.40
C ASN A 338 -32.14 12.62 -2.63
N GLU A 339 -32.71 13.57 -3.36
CA GLU A 339 -32.01 14.26 -4.43
C GLU A 339 -30.79 15.00 -3.87
N TYR A 340 -29.67 14.93 -4.60
CA TYR A 340 -28.47 15.68 -4.25
C TYR A 340 -28.66 17.17 -4.55
N LYS A 341 -28.53 18.02 -3.53
CA LYS A 341 -28.63 19.47 -3.63
C LYS A 341 -27.38 20.14 -3.07
N LEU A 342 -26.98 21.25 -3.69
CA LEU A 342 -25.83 22.09 -3.31
C LEU A 342 -26.24 23.38 -2.58
N GLU A 343 -27.51 23.47 -2.17
CA GLU A 343 -28.13 24.66 -1.55
C GLU A 343 -27.61 24.97 -0.14
#